data_AF-A0A1M6HRF1-F1
#
_entry.id   AF-A0A1M6HRF1-F1
#
_cell.length_a   1.000
_cell.length_b   1.000
_cell.length_c   1.000
_cell.angle_alpha   90.00
_cell.angle_beta   90.00
_cell.angle_gamma   90.00
#
_symmetry.space_group_name_H-M   'P 1'
#
loop_
_entity.id
_entity.type
_entity.pdbx_description
1 polymer ?
#
loop_
_entity_poly.entity_id
_entity_poly.type
_entity_poly.pdbx_seq_one_letter_code
_entity_poly.pdbx_strand_id
1 'polypeptide(L)'
;MKKFSLIISILLLNFNLGFSQSESEIDSLLNIIAETENSKEIIKTNQVEKIKAFGENSLITLADFFTDTTLTKVKSECYNRNLTKGEIAIIIADRIEPMPYFTVTRIQNCTLTFCENNPNRIEYYFGIDNYLNNKVFKERYVEWLFSDDRLKRVKGKDRKKRKKILTEWNNNSR
;
A
#
# COMPACT_ATOMS: atom_id res chain seq x y z
N MET A 1 -3.39 31.73 -29.42
CA MET A 1 -3.62 30.28 -29.21
C MET A 1 -2.35 29.47 -28.90
N LYS A 2 -1.22 29.65 -29.61
CA LYS A 2 0.02 28.88 -29.37
C LYS A 2 0.62 29.00 -27.94
N LYS A 3 0.54 30.17 -27.29
CA LYS A 3 1.04 30.39 -25.91
C LYS A 3 0.21 29.69 -24.83
N PHE A 4 -1.11 29.57 -25.02
CA PHE A 4 -1.99 28.83 -24.09
C PHE A 4 -1.77 27.32 -24.18
N SER A 5 -1.52 26.81 -25.38
CA SER A 5 -1.18 25.39 -25.60
C SER A 5 0.12 24.99 -24.86
N LEU A 6 1.15 25.84 -24.91
CA LEU A 6 2.41 25.60 -24.18
C LEU A 6 2.24 25.56 -22.65
N ILE A 7 1.41 26.45 -22.09
CA ILE A 7 1.14 26.51 -20.65
C ILE A 7 0.39 25.25 -20.18
N ILE A 8 -0.56 24.77 -20.98
CA ILE A 8 -1.31 23.53 -20.69
C ILE A 8 -0.36 22.32 -20.76
N SER A 9 0.54 22.24 -21.73
CA SER A 9 1.53 21.16 -21.82
C SER A 9 2.50 21.15 -20.63
N ILE A 10 2.97 22.31 -20.17
CA ILE A 10 3.88 22.40 -19.00
C ILE A 10 3.16 22.00 -17.70
N LEU A 11 1.88 22.37 -17.55
CA LEU A 11 1.06 21.96 -16.40
C LEU A 11 0.80 20.44 -16.36
N LEU A 12 0.58 19.80 -17.51
CA LEU A 12 0.39 18.36 -17.61
C LEU A 12 1.70 17.59 -17.35
N LEU A 13 2.85 18.10 -17.80
CA LEU A 13 4.17 17.51 -17.53
C LEU A 13 4.54 17.54 -16.05
N ASN A 14 4.27 18.65 -15.35
CA ASN A 14 4.59 18.78 -13.93
C ASN A 14 3.72 17.88 -13.02
N PHE A 15 2.52 17.49 -13.46
CA PHE A 15 1.61 16.68 -12.66
C PHE A 15 2.00 15.19 -12.64
N ASN A 16 2.46 14.65 -13.77
CA ASN A 16 2.93 13.26 -13.86
C ASN A 16 4.26 13.05 -13.11
N LEU A 17 5.10 14.08 -13.03
CA LEU A 17 6.38 14.02 -12.31
C LEU A 17 6.20 13.83 -10.80
N GLY A 18 5.16 14.42 -10.19
CA GLY A 18 4.93 14.31 -8.74
C GLY A 18 4.60 12.89 -8.27
N PHE A 19 3.78 12.16 -9.03
CA PHE A 19 3.43 10.77 -8.71
C PHE A 19 4.61 9.82 -8.96
N SER A 20 5.29 9.95 -10.11
CA SER A 20 6.47 9.14 -10.42
C SER A 20 7.61 9.35 -9.41
N GLN A 21 7.80 10.58 -8.93
CA GLN A 21 8.76 10.86 -7.87
C GLN A 21 8.39 10.15 -6.57
N SER A 22 7.11 10.19 -6.16
CA SER A 22 6.64 9.50 -4.96
C SER A 22 6.77 7.98 -5.04
N GLU A 23 6.59 7.39 -6.22
CA GLU A 23 6.79 5.97 -6.47
C GLU A 23 8.25 5.56 -6.28
N SER A 24 9.18 6.28 -6.93
CA SER A 24 10.62 6.00 -6.79
C SER A 24 11.13 6.17 -5.35
N GLU A 25 10.58 7.13 -4.61
CA GLU A 25 10.95 7.37 -3.21
C GLU A 25 10.39 6.27 -2.29
N ILE A 26 9.14 5.86 -2.48
CA ILE A 26 8.56 4.73 -1.75
C ILE A 26 9.30 3.44 -2.07
N ASP A 27 9.67 3.20 -3.33
CA ASP A 27 10.48 2.05 -3.75
C ASP A 27 11.82 1.99 -2.99
N SER A 28 12.53 3.13 -2.95
CA SER A 28 13.79 3.26 -2.24
C SER A 28 13.63 2.98 -0.74
N LEU A 29 12.57 3.51 -0.11
CA LEU A 29 12.27 3.24 1.30
C LEU A 29 11.94 1.78 1.54
N LEU A 30 11.18 1.12 0.65
CA LEU A 30 10.90 -0.31 0.70
C LEU A 30 12.17 -1.14 0.58
N ASN A 31 13.10 -0.77 -0.30
CA ASN A 31 14.39 -1.47 -0.44
C ASN A 31 15.22 -1.39 0.86
N ILE A 32 15.18 -0.26 1.57
CA ILE A 32 15.86 -0.14 2.87
C ILE A 32 15.15 -0.99 3.94
N ILE A 33 13.82 -0.99 3.96
CA ILE A 33 13.04 -1.82 4.90
C ILE A 33 13.29 -3.32 4.64
N ALA A 34 13.47 -3.73 3.39
CA ALA A 34 13.74 -5.10 2.96
C ALA A 34 15.06 -5.69 3.52
N GLU A 35 15.93 -4.83 4.06
CA GLU A 35 17.16 -5.23 4.75
C GLU A 35 16.97 -5.50 6.26
N THR A 36 15.77 -5.26 6.80
CA THR A 36 15.44 -5.57 8.20
C THR A 36 15.45 -7.09 8.43
N GLU A 37 15.85 -7.54 9.62
CA GLU A 37 15.96 -8.97 9.91
C GLU A 37 14.59 -9.64 10.11
N ASN A 38 13.68 -8.98 10.84
CA ASN A 38 12.41 -9.59 11.26
C ASN A 38 11.20 -8.72 10.90
N SER A 39 10.10 -9.34 10.47
CA SER A 39 8.88 -8.62 10.07
C SER A 39 8.30 -7.77 11.20
N LYS A 40 8.44 -8.20 12.46
CA LYS A 40 7.97 -7.47 13.65
C LYS A 40 8.68 -6.12 13.85
N GLU A 41 9.84 -5.94 13.21
CA GLU A 41 10.65 -4.73 13.31
C GLU A 41 10.38 -3.73 12.19
N ILE A 42 9.75 -4.13 11.08
CA ILE A 42 9.40 -3.24 9.95
C ILE A 42 8.76 -1.95 10.47
N ILE A 43 7.81 -2.08 11.39
CA ILE A 43 7.01 -0.97 11.91
C ILE A 43 7.77 0.00 12.83
N LYS A 44 8.97 -0.38 13.27
CA LYS A 44 9.83 0.43 14.13
C LYS A 44 10.82 1.27 13.32
N THR A 45 10.87 1.06 11.99
CA THR A 45 11.81 1.75 11.12
C THR A 45 11.37 3.19 10.84
N ASN A 46 12.33 4.12 10.78
CA ASN A 46 12.06 5.51 10.41
C ASN A 46 11.52 5.65 8.98
N GLN A 47 11.80 4.65 8.12
CA GLN A 47 11.33 4.57 6.74
C GLN A 47 9.81 4.44 6.68
N VAL A 48 9.19 3.67 7.58
CA VAL A 48 7.73 3.58 7.66
C VAL A 48 7.09 4.92 8.00
N GLU A 49 7.71 5.71 8.90
CA GLU A 49 7.23 7.07 9.21
C GLU A 49 7.36 8.03 8.02
N LYS A 50 8.44 7.90 7.23
CA LYS A 50 8.57 8.64 5.97
C LYS A 50 7.49 8.26 4.96
N ILE A 51 7.19 6.96 4.81
CA ILE A 51 6.10 6.51 3.92
C ILE A 51 4.74 7.06 4.41
N LYS A 52 4.47 7.01 5.72
CA LYS A 52 3.26 7.58 6.33
C LYS A 52 3.10 9.07 6.04
N ALA A 53 4.19 9.83 5.97
CA ALA A 53 4.16 11.27 5.72
C ALA A 53 3.57 11.64 4.34
N PHE A 54 3.62 10.74 3.35
CA PHE A 54 2.94 10.93 2.07
C PHE A 54 1.40 10.80 2.16
N GLY A 55 0.87 10.34 3.31
CA GLY A 55 -0.56 10.27 3.58
C GLY A 55 -1.30 9.36 2.59
N GLU A 56 -2.50 9.78 2.16
CA GLU A 56 -3.36 9.01 1.24
C GLU A 56 -2.68 8.54 -0.06
N ASN A 57 -1.73 9.31 -0.59
CA ASN A 57 -1.02 8.94 -1.81
C ASN A 57 -0.17 7.68 -1.61
N SER A 58 0.42 7.50 -0.42
CA SER A 58 1.22 6.31 -0.12
C SER A 58 0.43 5.02 -0.25
N LEU A 59 -0.86 5.02 0.14
CA LEU A 59 -1.69 3.81 0.11
C LEU A 59 -1.90 3.31 -1.32
N ILE A 60 -2.00 4.24 -2.27
CA ILE A 60 -2.16 3.95 -3.69
C ILE A 60 -0.83 3.45 -4.27
N THR A 61 0.25 4.20 -4.04
CA THR A 61 1.59 3.84 -4.53
C THR A 61 2.06 2.49 -3.96
N LEU A 62 1.80 2.20 -2.68
CA LEU A 62 2.12 0.91 -2.07
C LEU A 62 1.37 -0.24 -2.76
N ALA A 63 0.13 -0.02 -3.20
CA ALA A 63 -0.66 -1.03 -3.90
C ALA A 63 0.03 -1.51 -5.18
N ASP A 64 0.81 -0.64 -5.83
CA ASP A 64 1.55 -0.98 -7.04
C ASP A 64 2.67 -1.99 -6.80
N PHE A 65 3.21 -2.02 -5.58
CA PHE A 65 4.22 -2.99 -5.17
C PHE A 65 3.64 -4.32 -4.67
N PHE A 66 2.33 -4.47 -4.44
CA PHE A 66 1.77 -5.68 -3.82
C PHE A 66 2.07 -6.96 -4.61
N THR A 67 2.23 -6.85 -5.93
CA THR A 67 2.57 -7.99 -6.80
C THR A 67 4.06 -8.25 -6.94
N ASP A 68 4.92 -7.48 -6.25
CA ASP A 68 6.36 -7.71 -6.25
C ASP A 68 6.71 -8.98 -5.44
N THR A 69 7.21 -9.98 -6.15
CA THR A 69 7.58 -11.29 -5.61
C THR A 69 9.04 -11.39 -5.22
N THR A 70 9.82 -10.30 -5.32
CA THR A 70 11.23 -10.27 -4.94
C THR A 70 11.37 -10.64 -3.46
N LEU A 71 12.07 -11.74 -3.19
CA LEU A 71 12.36 -12.17 -1.82
C LEU A 71 13.33 -11.21 -1.14
N THR A 72 13.10 -10.95 0.14
CA THR A 72 13.90 -10.03 0.96
C THR A 72 14.64 -10.77 2.07
N LYS A 73 15.37 -10.03 2.92
CA LYS A 73 15.98 -10.59 4.14
C LYS A 73 15.00 -10.68 5.31
N VAL A 74 13.85 -10.01 5.21
CA VAL A 74 12.89 -9.92 6.30
C VAL A 74 12.24 -11.27 6.54
N LYS A 75 12.50 -11.87 7.70
CA LYS A 75 11.91 -13.13 8.10
C LYS A 75 10.54 -12.91 8.75
N SER A 76 9.54 -13.64 8.29
CA SER A 76 8.26 -13.81 8.98
C SER A 76 8.32 -15.05 9.85
N GLU A 77 8.17 -14.86 11.16
CA GLU A 77 8.05 -15.97 12.11
C GLU A 77 6.72 -16.72 11.94
N CYS A 78 5.66 -16.05 11.46
CA CYS A 78 4.34 -16.68 11.28
C CYS A 78 4.35 -17.87 10.32
N TYR A 79 5.14 -17.76 9.25
CA TYR A 79 5.24 -18.80 8.22
C TYR A 79 6.65 -19.39 8.09
N ASN A 80 7.56 -18.99 8.98
CA ASN A 80 8.97 -19.39 8.96
C ASN A 80 9.62 -19.29 7.57
N ARG A 81 9.41 -18.15 6.89
CA ARG A 81 10.00 -17.85 5.58
C ARG A 81 10.33 -16.37 5.45
N ASN A 82 11.09 -16.04 4.42
CA ASN A 82 11.31 -14.64 4.07
C ASN A 82 10.07 -14.06 3.38
N LEU A 83 9.82 -12.77 3.64
CA LEU A 83 8.76 -12.01 2.99
C LEU A 83 9.21 -11.51 1.63
N THR A 84 8.26 -11.37 0.70
CA THR A 84 8.48 -10.62 -0.53
C THR A 84 8.39 -9.12 -0.28
N LYS A 85 8.94 -8.32 -1.18
CA LYS A 85 8.79 -6.87 -1.15
C LYS A 85 7.32 -6.44 -1.21
N GLY A 86 6.49 -7.15 -1.98
CA GLY A 86 5.05 -6.90 -2.01
C GLY A 86 4.36 -7.18 -0.68
N GLU A 87 4.75 -8.23 0.04
CA GLU A 87 4.22 -8.51 1.38
C GLU A 87 4.62 -7.44 2.40
N ILE A 88 5.86 -6.92 2.31
CA ILE A 88 6.30 -5.77 3.10
C ILE A 88 5.43 -4.55 2.79
N ALA A 89 5.17 -4.25 1.50
CA ALA A 89 4.31 -3.14 1.10
C ALA A 89 2.87 -3.30 1.66
N ILE A 90 2.34 -4.53 1.66
CA ILE A 90 1.03 -4.85 2.26
C ILE A 90 1.04 -4.60 3.78
N ILE A 91 2.07 -5.06 4.49
CA ILE A 91 2.23 -4.79 5.93
C ILE A 91 2.19 -3.28 6.19
N ILE A 92 2.95 -2.50 5.43
CA ILE A 92 3.05 -1.05 5.62
C ILE A 92 1.72 -0.38 5.31
N ALA A 93 1.04 -0.75 4.23
CA ALA A 93 -0.28 -0.22 3.90
C ALA A 93 -1.30 -0.46 5.03
N ASP A 94 -1.32 -1.67 5.62
CA ASP A 94 -2.19 -2.00 6.77
C ASP A 94 -1.85 -1.18 8.02
N ARG A 95 -0.60 -0.73 8.15
CA ARG A 95 -0.21 0.18 9.25
C ARG A 95 -0.63 1.62 9.04
N ILE A 96 -0.66 2.08 7.80
CA ILE A 96 -1.07 3.43 7.47
C ILE A 96 -2.58 3.56 7.64
N GLU A 97 -3.34 2.61 7.09
CA GLU A 97 -4.78 2.52 7.29
C GLU A 97 -5.18 1.05 7.44
N PRO A 98 -5.64 0.62 8.64
CA PRO A 98 -6.03 -0.76 8.88
C PRO A 98 -7.05 -1.26 7.86
N MET A 99 -6.68 -2.35 7.18
CA MET A 99 -7.49 -2.92 6.12
C MET A 99 -8.69 -3.67 6.70
N PRO A 100 -9.88 -3.61 6.08
CA PRO A 100 -10.97 -4.51 6.41
C PRO A 100 -10.63 -5.91 5.91
N TYR A 101 -9.98 -6.73 6.75
CA TYR A 101 -9.42 -8.02 6.33
C TYR A 101 -10.40 -8.91 5.58
N PHE A 102 -11.64 -9.05 6.03
CA PHE A 102 -12.63 -9.86 5.31
C PHE A 102 -12.94 -9.32 3.90
N THR A 103 -13.04 -7.99 3.74
CA THR A 103 -13.30 -7.37 2.44
C THR A 103 -12.14 -7.64 1.47
N VAL A 104 -10.89 -7.48 1.93
CA VAL A 104 -9.72 -7.57 1.07
C VAL A 104 -9.27 -9.03 0.85
N THR A 105 -9.34 -9.86 1.88
CA THR A 105 -8.85 -11.25 1.85
C THR A 105 -9.93 -12.28 1.54
N ARG A 106 -11.21 -12.00 1.86
CA ARG A 106 -12.32 -12.96 1.90
C ARG A 106 -12.13 -14.10 2.90
N ILE A 107 -11.18 -13.96 3.81
CA ILE A 107 -10.89 -14.92 4.87
C ILE A 107 -11.33 -14.32 6.19
N GLN A 108 -12.10 -15.08 6.97
CA GLN A 108 -12.41 -14.73 8.34
C GLN A 108 -11.47 -15.50 9.27
N ASN A 109 -10.54 -14.79 9.91
CA ASN A 109 -9.66 -15.39 10.91
C ASN A 109 -10.23 -15.12 12.31
N CYS A 110 -10.87 -16.12 12.89
CA CYS A 110 -11.57 -16.00 14.18
C CYS A 110 -10.68 -16.30 15.39
N THR A 111 -9.52 -16.94 15.19
CA THR A 111 -8.71 -17.48 16.29
C THR A 111 -7.38 -16.75 16.45
N LEU A 112 -6.75 -16.27 15.37
CA LEU A 112 -5.44 -15.57 15.41
C LEU A 112 -4.36 -16.28 16.25
N THR A 113 -4.39 -17.61 16.35
CA THR A 113 -3.58 -18.38 17.31
C THR A 113 -2.21 -18.81 16.80
N PHE A 114 -1.98 -18.90 15.48
CA PHE A 114 -0.73 -19.48 14.97
C PHE A 114 0.47 -18.50 14.91
N CYS A 115 0.26 -17.21 15.18
CA CYS A 115 1.32 -16.20 15.15
C CYS A 115 1.18 -15.18 16.30
N GLU A 116 1.16 -15.68 17.53
CA GLU A 116 0.97 -14.87 18.73
C GLU A 116 1.94 -13.67 18.81
N ASN A 117 1.42 -12.55 19.32
CA ASN A 117 2.17 -11.31 19.52
C ASN A 117 2.81 -10.74 18.24
N ASN A 118 2.37 -11.13 17.03
CA ASN A 118 2.78 -10.43 15.83
C ASN A 118 2.05 -9.08 15.76
N PRO A 119 2.78 -7.94 15.82
CA PRO A 119 2.13 -6.65 15.68
C PRO A 119 1.49 -6.51 14.29
N ASN A 120 2.01 -7.16 13.23
CA ASN A 120 1.52 -7.08 11.85
C ASN A 120 0.39 -8.07 11.59
N ARG A 121 -0.84 -7.68 11.90
CA ARG A 121 -2.01 -8.57 11.81
C ARG A 121 -2.32 -9.06 10.39
N ILE A 122 -2.02 -8.27 9.36
CA ILE A 122 -2.21 -8.72 7.97
C ILE A 122 -1.33 -9.92 7.61
N GLU A 123 -0.22 -10.15 8.33
CA GLU A 123 0.60 -11.34 8.09
C GLU A 123 -0.19 -12.62 8.28
N TYR A 124 -1.19 -12.68 9.16
CA TYR A 124 -2.02 -13.89 9.34
C TYR A 124 -2.71 -14.41 8.06
N TYR A 125 -2.68 -13.62 6.99
CA TYR A 125 -3.30 -13.91 5.71
C TYR A 125 -2.28 -14.22 4.59
N PHE A 126 -0.98 -14.24 4.85
CA PHE A 126 0.08 -14.55 3.86
C PHE A 126 0.31 -16.05 3.61
N GLY A 127 -0.67 -16.89 3.97
CA GLY A 127 -0.58 -18.35 3.89
C GLY A 127 -0.55 -18.90 2.46
N ILE A 128 0.21 -19.98 2.32
CA ILE A 128 0.87 -20.49 1.10
C ILE A 128 -0.10 -21.09 0.05
N ASP A 129 -1.35 -21.37 0.42
CA ASP A 129 -2.33 -21.97 -0.49
C ASP A 129 -3.13 -20.94 -1.29
N ASN A 130 -2.42 -20.07 -2.02
CA ASN A 130 -2.84 -19.33 -3.24
C ASN A 130 -4.19 -18.56 -3.27
N TYR A 131 -4.97 -18.53 -2.18
CA TYR A 131 -6.28 -17.87 -2.15
C TYR A 131 -6.15 -16.34 -2.22
N LEU A 132 -4.96 -15.85 -1.89
CA LEU A 132 -4.50 -14.49 -2.08
C LEU A 132 -3.39 -14.48 -3.14
N ASN A 133 -3.76 -14.75 -4.39
CA ASN A 133 -2.97 -14.26 -5.51
C ASN A 133 -2.75 -12.75 -5.25
N ASN A 134 -1.50 -12.30 -5.10
CA ASN A 134 -1.19 -10.90 -4.80
C ASN A 134 -1.89 -9.92 -5.76
N LYS A 135 -2.16 -10.36 -7.00
CA LYS A 135 -2.98 -9.62 -7.97
C LYS A 135 -4.43 -9.45 -7.50
N VAL A 136 -5.09 -10.53 -7.08
CA VAL A 136 -6.46 -10.49 -6.56
C VAL A 136 -6.55 -9.70 -5.26
N PHE A 137 -5.54 -9.81 -4.39
CA PHE A 137 -5.45 -8.96 -3.20
C PHE A 137 -5.34 -7.49 -3.57
N LYS A 138 -4.44 -7.13 -4.50
CA LYS A 138 -4.28 -5.77 -5.03
C LYS A 138 -5.60 -5.24 -5.58
N GLU A 139 -6.28 -6.00 -6.43
CA GLU A 139 -7.56 -5.61 -7.03
C GLU A 139 -8.62 -5.29 -5.96
N ARG A 140 -8.79 -6.17 -4.95
CA ARG A 140 -9.76 -5.96 -3.86
C ARG A 140 -9.37 -4.82 -2.93
N TYR A 141 -8.07 -4.65 -2.68
CA TYR A 141 -7.56 -3.55 -1.87
C TYR A 141 -7.82 -2.21 -2.57
N VAL A 142 -7.53 -2.12 -3.88
CA VAL A 142 -7.85 -0.95 -4.70
C VAL A 142 -9.37 -0.72 -4.71
N GLU A 143 -10.19 -1.74 -4.96
CA GLU A 143 -11.66 -1.61 -4.89
C GLU A 143 -12.11 -1.02 -3.54
N TRP A 144 -11.55 -1.51 -2.43
CA TRP A 144 -11.81 -0.94 -1.11
C TRP A 144 -11.33 0.51 -0.96
N LEU A 145 -10.14 0.86 -1.48
CA LEU A 145 -9.64 2.25 -1.45
C LEU A 145 -10.61 3.23 -2.11
N PHE A 146 -11.27 2.79 -3.18
CA PHE A 146 -12.25 3.55 -3.97
C PHE A 146 -13.69 3.43 -3.46
N SER A 147 -13.94 2.58 -2.47
CA SER A 147 -15.29 2.30 -1.98
C SER A 147 -15.95 3.49 -1.28
N ASP A 148 -17.26 3.62 -1.47
CA ASP A 148 -18.07 4.59 -0.74
C ASP A 148 -18.02 4.36 0.78
N ASP A 149 -17.88 3.11 1.21
CA ASP A 149 -17.82 2.78 2.64
C ASP A 149 -16.53 3.29 3.28
N ARG A 150 -15.38 3.18 2.59
CA ARG A 150 -14.15 3.83 3.04
C ARG A 150 -14.28 5.36 3.00
N LEU A 151 -14.93 5.94 1.99
CA LEU A 151 -15.15 7.39 1.90
C LEU A 151 -16.04 7.93 3.01
N LYS A 152 -17.01 7.15 3.52
CA LYS A 152 -17.89 7.54 4.63
C LYS A 152 -17.16 7.61 5.98
N ARG A 153 -15.99 6.99 6.13
CA ARG A 153 -15.17 7.02 7.36
C ARG A 153 -14.58 8.41 7.64
N VAL A 154 -14.47 9.26 6.62
CA VAL A 154 -13.95 10.62 6.72
C VAL A 154 -15.01 11.65 6.30
N LYS A 155 -14.94 12.87 6.83
CA LYS A 155 -15.91 13.94 6.57
C LYS A 155 -15.21 15.24 6.14
N GLY A 156 -16.01 16.19 5.63
CA GLY A 156 -15.53 17.54 5.35
C GLY A 156 -14.37 17.61 4.35
N LYS A 157 -13.30 18.31 4.73
CA LYS A 157 -12.12 18.56 3.88
C LYS A 157 -11.38 17.26 3.52
N ASP A 158 -11.26 16.32 4.45
CA ASP A 158 -10.54 15.06 4.23
C ASP A 158 -11.26 14.18 3.21
N ARG A 159 -12.59 14.12 3.27
CA ARG A 159 -13.39 13.43 2.25
C ARG A 159 -13.20 14.04 0.86
N LYS A 160 -13.15 15.37 0.76
CA LYS A 160 -12.88 16.06 -0.51
C LYS A 160 -11.46 15.75 -1.03
N LYS A 161 -10.46 15.76 -0.15
CA LYS A 161 -9.06 15.41 -0.48
C LYS A 161 -8.95 13.97 -0.99
N ARG A 162 -9.53 13.00 -0.27
CA ARG A 162 -9.53 11.58 -0.67
C ARG A 162 -10.20 11.37 -2.03
N LYS A 163 -11.37 12.00 -2.26
CA LYS A 163 -12.03 11.96 -3.58
C LYS A 163 -11.13 12.51 -4.70
N LYS A 164 -10.49 13.66 -4.48
CA LYS A 164 -9.60 14.27 -5.46
C LYS A 164 -8.46 13.33 -5.86
N ILE A 165 -7.76 12.76 -4.87
CA ILE A 165 -6.64 11.83 -5.09
C ILE A 165 -7.09 10.60 -5.90
N LEU A 166 -8.22 10.00 -5.51
CA LEU A 166 -8.78 8.84 -6.20
C LEU A 166 -9.15 9.17 -7.66
N THR A 167 -9.76 10.33 -7.90
CA THR A 167 -10.07 10.80 -9.27
C THR A 167 -8.80 11.02 -10.09
N GLU A 168 -7.77 11.64 -9.52
CA GLU A 168 -6.49 11.88 -10.18
C GLU A 168 -5.81 10.56 -10.57
N TRP A 169 -5.75 9.59 -9.65
CA TRP A 169 -5.16 8.29 -9.95
C TRP A 169 -5.92 7.54 -11.05
N ASN A 170 -7.25 7.46 -10.98
CA ASN A 170 -8.06 6.79 -12.01
C ASN A 170 -7.86 7.38 -13.42
N ASN A 171 -7.51 8.66 -13.52
CA ASN A 171 -7.25 9.31 -14.80
C ASN A 171 -5.83 9.05 -15.32
N ASN A 172 -4.87 8.73 -14.43
CA ASN A 172 -3.47 8.50 -14.77
C ASN A 172 -3.14 7.00 -14.96
N SER A 173 -3.94 6.10 -14.39
CA SER A 173 -3.78 4.64 -14.48
C SER A 173 -4.50 4.01 -15.68
N ARG A 174 -5.08 4.82 -16.57
CA ARG A 174 -5.70 4.43 -17.85
C ARG A 174 -4.91 5.01 -19.01
#